data_AF-A0A837GBZ2-F1
#
_entry.id   AF-A0A837GBZ2-F1
#
_cell.length_a   1.000
_cell.length_b   1.000
_cell.length_c   1.000
_cell.angle_alpha   90.00
_cell.angle_beta   90.00
_cell.angle_gamma   90.00
#
_symmetry.space_group_name_H-M   'P 1'
#
loop_
_entity.id
_entity.type
_entity.pdbx_description
1 polymer ?
#
loop_
_entity_poly.entity_id
_entity_poly.type
_entity_poly.pdbx_seq_one_letter_code
_entity_poly.pdbx_strand_id
1 'polypeptide(L)'
;MVKKLVPISFITVGALFLILTYAFLNGSTCQYSINLHVPDDERDVFMTCYRGKVVALQTKQDQQGNFLSKWKVEARQLRIGEQTVYFVYSRTKLIDDNQEDSNDHFNQISSGYRFLFYRLIRQGNDIYIFQSFPRFYIHKGQIEGKLDIWE
;
A
#
# COMPACT_ATOMS: atom_id res chain seq x y z
N MET A 1 14.00 -23.80 34.23
CA MET A 1 14.00 -23.13 32.92
C MET A 1 12.63 -22.51 32.58
N VAL A 2 11.54 -23.29 32.62
CA VAL A 2 10.17 -22.84 32.28
C VAL A 2 9.70 -21.59 33.06
N LYS A 3 9.96 -21.51 34.36
CA LYS A 3 9.56 -20.35 35.19
C LYS A 3 10.16 -19.01 34.74
N LYS A 4 11.31 -19.01 34.05
CA LYS A 4 11.91 -17.79 33.48
C LYS A 4 11.43 -17.51 32.05
N LEU A 5 10.96 -18.53 31.32
CA LEU A 5 10.43 -18.39 29.96
C LEU A 5 9.05 -17.71 29.96
N VAL A 6 8.22 -17.98 30.96
CA VAL A 6 6.88 -17.38 31.09
C VAL A 6 6.92 -15.84 31.16
N PRO A 7 7.68 -15.18 32.06
CA PRO A 7 7.73 -13.73 32.09
C PRO A 7 8.37 -13.13 30.82
N ILE A 8 9.37 -13.80 30.23
CA ILE A 8 9.97 -13.35 28.96
C ILE A 8 8.92 -13.35 27.84
N SER A 9 8.09 -14.40 27.76
CA SER A 9 7.01 -14.49 26.78
C SER A 9 5.98 -13.37 26.95
N PHE A 10 5.62 -13.02 28.19
CA PHE A 10 4.71 -11.89 28.43
C PHE A 10 5.33 -10.56 28.00
N ILE A 11 6.62 -10.35 28.26
CA ILE A 11 7.33 -9.13 27.83
C ILE A 11 7.38 -9.03 26.31
N THR A 12 7.70 -10.13 25.61
CA THR A 12 7.78 -10.12 24.14
C THR A 12 6.42 -9.91 23.49
N VAL A 13 5.37 -10.56 23.99
CA VAL A 13 3.98 -10.35 23.52
C VAL A 13 3.52 -8.93 23.79
N GLY A 14 3.81 -8.39 24.99
CA GLY A 14 3.48 -7.01 25.34
C GLY A 14 4.18 -6.01 24.42
N ALA A 15 5.47 -6.20 24.16
CA ALA A 15 6.23 -5.36 23.24
C ALA A 15 5.68 -5.42 21.81
N LEU A 16 5.35 -6.62 21.30
CA LEU A 16 4.74 -6.78 19.99
C LEU A 16 3.37 -6.08 19.90
N PHE A 17 2.55 -6.20 20.95
CA PHE A 17 1.25 -5.54 21.01
C PHE A 17 1.40 -4.02 20.95
N LEU A 18 2.32 -3.44 21.73
CA LEU A 18 2.60 -2.01 21.70
C LEU A 18 3.03 -1.52 20.31
N ILE A 19 3.92 -2.28 19.64
CA ILE A 19 4.37 -1.96 18.28
C ILE A 19 3.20 -1.99 17.29
N LEU A 20 2.36 -3.03 17.36
CA LEU A 20 1.19 -3.16 16.48
C LEU A 20 0.16 -2.05 16.71
N THR A 21 -0.13 -1.73 17.98
CA THR A 21 -1.04 -0.64 18.34
C THR A 21 -0.49 0.69 17.86
N TYR A 22 0.80 0.95 18.06
CA TYR A 22 1.45 2.16 17.55
C TYR A 22 1.34 2.24 16.03
N ALA A 23 1.68 1.17 15.32
CA ALA A 23 1.60 1.11 13.86
C ALA A 23 0.19 1.35 13.33
N PHE A 24 -0.82 0.81 14.02
CA PHE A 24 -2.23 1.00 13.68
C PHE A 24 -2.69 2.42 13.92
N LEU A 25 -2.38 3.01 15.08
CA LEU A 25 -2.75 4.39 15.40
C LEU A 25 -2.09 5.36 14.42
N ASN A 26 -0.79 5.19 14.18
CA ASN A 26 -0.02 6.04 13.25
C ASN A 26 -0.47 5.86 11.79
N GLY A 27 -0.81 4.63 11.37
CA GLY A 27 -1.40 4.40 10.05
C GLY A 27 -2.82 4.97 9.92
N SER A 28 -3.57 4.99 11.03
CA SER A 28 -4.95 5.50 11.08
C SER A 28 -5.06 7.02 11.03
N THR A 29 -3.97 7.77 11.16
CA THR A 29 -3.98 9.23 11.03
C THR A 29 -3.72 9.72 9.61
N CYS A 30 -3.49 8.81 8.65
CA CYS A 30 -3.24 9.19 7.27
C CYS A 30 -4.35 10.09 6.70
N GLN A 31 -3.93 11.09 5.93
CA GLN A 31 -4.80 11.95 5.14
C GLN A 31 -4.02 12.43 3.92
N TYR A 32 -3.99 11.64 2.85
CA TYR A 32 -3.21 11.98 1.66
C TYR A 32 -3.87 11.54 0.35
N SER A 33 -3.38 12.13 -0.74
CA SER A 33 -3.53 11.65 -2.11
C SER A 33 -2.14 11.44 -2.72
N ILE A 34 -1.96 10.36 -3.46
CA ILE A 34 -0.73 10.00 -4.16
C ILE A 34 -1.07 9.70 -5.63
N ASN A 35 -0.33 10.32 -6.53
CA ASN A 35 -0.37 10.03 -7.96
C ASN A 35 0.99 9.48 -8.39
N LEU A 36 1.02 8.32 -9.05
CA LEU A 36 2.25 7.80 -9.64
C LEU A 36 1.95 7.05 -10.93
N HIS A 37 2.95 7.06 -11.81
CA HIS A 37 2.96 6.25 -13.02
C HIS A 37 3.93 5.08 -12.83
N VAL A 38 3.53 3.88 -13.24
CA VAL A 38 4.38 2.68 -13.23
C VAL A 38 4.76 2.34 -14.68
N PRO A 39 6.00 2.64 -15.11
CA PRO A 39 6.43 2.45 -16.49
C PRO A 39 6.33 1.01 -16.98
N ASP A 40 6.75 0.04 -16.16
CA ASP A 40 6.85 -1.38 -16.55
C ASP A 40 5.52 -1.99 -17.00
N ASP A 41 4.40 -1.52 -16.43
CA ASP A 41 3.07 -2.04 -16.73
C ASP A 41 2.19 -0.99 -17.44
N GLU A 42 2.76 0.18 -17.76
CA GLU A 42 2.09 1.37 -18.30
C GLU A 42 0.79 1.71 -17.55
N ARG A 43 0.82 1.65 -16.21
CA ARG A 43 -0.35 1.91 -15.37
C ARG A 43 -0.19 3.20 -14.57
N ASP A 44 -1.29 3.92 -14.45
CA ASP A 44 -1.43 5.03 -13.52
C ASP A 44 -2.07 4.55 -12.23
N VAL A 45 -1.53 4.99 -11.11
CA VAL A 45 -2.03 4.68 -9.79
C VAL A 45 -2.38 5.97 -9.07
N PHE A 46 -3.67 6.13 -8.80
CA PHE A 46 -4.17 7.16 -7.89
C PHE A 46 -4.56 6.51 -6.57
N MET A 47 -3.90 6.88 -5.49
CA MET A 47 -4.11 6.32 -4.17
C MET A 47 -4.49 7.41 -3.19
N THR A 48 -5.52 7.17 -2.39
CA THR A 48 -5.91 8.05 -1.29
C THR A 48 -5.88 7.30 0.02
N CYS A 49 -5.61 8.02 1.11
CA CYS A 49 -5.76 7.49 2.46
C CYS A 49 -6.52 8.49 3.31
N TYR A 50 -7.53 8.01 4.02
CA TYR A 50 -8.23 8.80 5.02
C TYR A 50 -8.58 7.92 6.22
N ARG A 51 -8.12 8.32 7.40
CA ARG A 51 -8.37 7.60 8.66
C ARG A 51 -7.97 6.12 8.59
N GLY A 52 -6.81 5.86 8.03
CA GLY A 52 -6.26 4.51 7.81
C GLY A 52 -6.94 3.69 6.71
N LYS A 53 -7.99 4.18 6.06
CA LYS A 53 -8.57 3.52 4.87
C LYS A 53 -7.81 4.00 3.65
N VAL A 54 -7.20 3.05 2.94
CA VAL A 54 -6.53 3.28 1.66
C VAL A 54 -7.42 2.81 0.52
N VAL A 55 -7.55 3.63 -0.51
CA VAL A 55 -8.17 3.26 -1.79
C VAL A 55 -7.22 3.62 -2.91
N ALA A 56 -6.82 2.63 -3.69
CA ALA A 56 -6.01 2.81 -4.89
C ALA A 56 -6.82 2.45 -6.14
N LEU A 57 -6.80 3.33 -7.12
CA LEU A 57 -7.28 3.09 -8.47
C LEU A 57 -6.07 2.84 -9.36
N GLN A 58 -6.00 1.65 -9.93
CA GLN A 58 -4.96 1.24 -10.87
C GLN A 58 -5.57 1.19 -12.25
N THR A 59 -5.13 2.08 -13.12
CA THR A 59 -5.76 2.33 -14.41
C THR A 59 -4.74 2.17 -15.53
N LYS A 60 -5.15 1.49 -16.60
CA LYS A 60 -4.40 1.44 -17.85
C LYS A 60 -5.25 2.03 -18.96
N GLN A 61 -4.66 2.91 -19.77
CA GLN A 61 -5.32 3.53 -20.91
C GLN A 61 -4.52 3.25 -22.19
N ASP A 62 -5.21 3.20 -23.32
CA ASP A 62 -4.55 3.22 -24.63
C ASP A 62 -4.05 4.63 -25.00
N GLN A 63 -3.36 4.75 -26.13
CA GLN A 63 -2.85 6.02 -26.64
C GLN A 63 -3.96 7.03 -26.99
N GLN A 64 -5.20 6.55 -27.13
CA GLN A 64 -6.40 7.33 -27.44
C GLN A 64 -7.17 7.74 -26.17
N GLY A 65 -6.71 7.32 -24.99
CA GLY A 65 -7.32 7.62 -23.69
C GLY A 65 -8.47 6.69 -23.29
N ASN A 66 -8.75 5.64 -24.05
CA ASN A 66 -9.75 4.64 -23.67
C ASN A 66 -9.20 3.78 -22.53
N PHE A 67 -10.06 3.48 -21.54
CA PHE A 67 -9.69 2.61 -20.44
C PHE A 67 -9.62 1.16 -20.91
N LEU A 68 -8.44 0.55 -20.83
CA LEU A 68 -8.22 -0.87 -21.11
C LEU A 68 -8.54 -1.71 -19.87
N SER A 69 -7.96 -1.32 -18.74
CA SER A 69 -8.19 -1.98 -17.45
C SER A 69 -8.29 -0.96 -16.33
N LYS A 70 -9.17 -1.24 -15.37
CA LYS A 70 -9.29 -0.44 -14.15
C LYS A 70 -9.60 -1.31 -12.95
N TRP A 71 -8.79 -1.20 -11.91
CA TRP A 71 -8.96 -1.92 -10.66
C TRP A 71 -9.06 -0.96 -9.49
N LYS A 72 -9.99 -1.27 -8.58
CA LYS A 72 -10.08 -0.66 -7.26
C LYS A 72 -9.48 -1.61 -6.23
N VAL A 73 -8.47 -1.14 -5.51
CA VAL A 73 -7.84 -1.86 -4.41
C VAL A 73 -8.14 -1.12 -3.12
N GLU A 74 -8.68 -1.82 -2.13
CA GLU A 74 -8.97 -1.25 -0.82
C GLU A 74 -8.15 -1.94 0.27
N ALA A 75 -7.57 -1.13 1.15
CA ALA A 75 -6.68 -1.61 2.19
C ALA A 75 -6.77 -0.80 3.49
N ARG A 76 -6.16 -1.33 4.54
CA ARG A 76 -5.85 -0.60 5.77
C ARG A 76 -4.36 -0.30 5.86
N GLN A 77 -4.01 0.92 6.24
CA GLN A 77 -2.62 1.32 6.45
C GLN A 77 -2.18 1.06 7.89
N LEU A 78 -1.02 0.43 8.04
CA LEU A 78 -0.21 0.40 9.26
C LEU A 78 1.12 1.08 8.94
N ARG A 79 1.66 1.89 9.85
CA ARG A 79 2.88 2.64 9.57
C ARG A 79 3.80 2.80 10.78
N ILE A 80 5.07 2.46 10.59
CA ILE A 80 6.14 2.61 11.59
C ILE A 80 7.34 3.26 10.91
N GLY A 81 7.60 4.55 11.20
CA GLY A 81 8.60 5.32 10.46
C GLY A 81 8.30 5.30 8.97
N GLU A 82 9.31 4.98 8.16
CA GLU A 82 9.17 4.89 6.69
C GLU A 82 8.52 3.56 6.24
N GLN A 83 8.40 2.56 7.12
CA GLN A 83 7.77 1.28 6.78
C GLN A 83 6.25 1.44 6.82
N THR A 84 5.63 1.18 5.67
CA THR A 84 4.18 1.15 5.50
C THR A 84 3.75 -0.27 5.13
N VAL A 85 2.68 -0.74 5.76
CA VAL A 85 2.07 -2.03 5.46
C VAL A 85 0.62 -1.79 5.09
N TYR A 86 0.24 -2.26 3.90
CA TYR A 86 -1.15 -2.28 3.48
C TYR A 86 -1.74 -3.66 3.72
N PHE A 87 -2.78 -3.72 4.53
CA PHE A 87 -3.65 -4.89 4.64
C PHE A 87 -4.78 -4.76 3.61
N VAL A 88 -4.59 -5.36 2.45
CA VAL A 88 -5.54 -5.40 1.34
C VAL A 88 -6.66 -6.37 1.68
N TYR A 89 -7.89 -5.88 1.67
CA TYR A 89 -9.09 -6.67 1.94
C TYR A 89 -10.03 -6.76 0.74
N SER A 90 -9.83 -5.94 -0.30
CA SER A 90 -10.63 -6.00 -1.52
C SER A 90 -9.81 -5.61 -2.74
N ARG A 91 -10.03 -6.33 -3.84
CA ARG A 91 -9.62 -5.98 -5.19
C ARG A 91 -10.84 -6.19 -6.09
N THR A 92 -11.22 -5.17 -6.84
CA THR A 92 -12.40 -5.23 -7.70
C THR A 92 -12.05 -4.68 -9.08
N LYS A 93 -12.22 -5.50 -10.11
CA LYS A 93 -12.17 -5.06 -11.50
C LYS A 93 -13.37 -4.14 -11.75
N LEU A 94 -13.13 -2.92 -12.20
CA LEU A 94 -14.15 -1.92 -12.50
C LEU A 94 -14.48 -1.85 -14.00
N ILE A 95 -13.50 -2.16 -14.85
CA ILE A 95 -13.64 -2.22 -16.31
C ILE A 95 -13.10 -3.56 -16.75
N ASP A 96 -13.89 -4.30 -17.51
CA ASP A 96 -13.57 -5.60 -18.09
C ASP A 96 -13.82 -5.54 -19.59
N ASP A 97 -12.76 -5.47 -20.38
CA ASP A 97 -12.83 -5.51 -21.85
C ASP A 97 -12.77 -6.96 -22.39
N ASN A 98 -12.80 -7.96 -21.49
CA ASN A 98 -12.59 -9.39 -21.77
C ASN A 98 -11.24 -9.71 -22.44
N GLN A 99 -10.26 -8.80 -22.42
CA GLN A 99 -8.88 -9.05 -22.81
C GLN A 99 -7.98 -8.88 -21.60
N GLU A 100 -7.18 -9.91 -21.28
CA GLU A 100 -6.24 -9.80 -20.15
C GLU A 100 -5.05 -8.92 -20.52
N ASP A 101 -4.81 -7.87 -19.72
CA ASP A 101 -3.65 -7.00 -19.85
C ASP A 101 -2.65 -7.12 -18.66
N SER A 102 -1.57 -6.34 -18.69
CA SER A 102 -0.53 -6.33 -17.64
C SER A 102 -1.08 -5.91 -16.27
N ASN A 103 -2.06 -5.00 -16.22
CA ASN A 103 -2.69 -4.53 -14.98
C ASN A 103 -3.63 -5.60 -14.41
N ASP A 104 -4.36 -6.31 -15.26
CA ASP A 104 -5.17 -7.46 -14.88
C ASP A 104 -4.29 -8.59 -14.32
N HIS A 105 -3.24 -8.96 -15.04
CA HIS A 105 -2.30 -9.99 -14.61
C HIS A 105 -1.64 -9.66 -13.26
N PHE A 106 -1.21 -8.40 -13.09
CA PHE A 106 -0.67 -7.91 -11.82
C PHE A 106 -1.68 -8.05 -10.68
N ASN A 107 -2.94 -7.68 -10.91
CA ASN A 107 -3.98 -7.73 -9.88
C ASN A 107 -4.40 -9.16 -9.54
N GLN A 108 -4.45 -10.07 -10.52
CA GLN A 108 -4.70 -11.49 -10.31
C GLN A 108 -3.60 -12.14 -9.46
N ILE A 109 -2.32 -11.95 -9.80
CA ILE A 109 -1.20 -12.46 -8.98
C ILE A 109 -1.24 -11.86 -7.59
N SER A 110 -1.42 -10.54 -7.52
CA SER A 110 -1.39 -9.82 -6.25
C SER A 110 -2.61 -10.11 -5.36
N SER A 111 -3.66 -10.75 -5.88
CA SER A 111 -4.84 -11.16 -5.11
C SER A 111 -4.52 -12.24 -4.07
N GLY A 112 -3.46 -13.02 -4.29
CA GLY A 112 -2.96 -14.00 -3.33
C GLY A 112 -2.33 -13.39 -2.07
N TYR A 113 -2.04 -12.09 -2.08
CA TYR A 113 -1.31 -11.41 -1.00
C TYR A 113 -2.17 -10.34 -0.33
N ARG A 114 -2.45 -10.54 0.96
CA ARG A 114 -3.20 -9.57 1.78
C ARG A 114 -2.31 -8.50 2.41
N PHE A 115 -1.05 -8.82 2.71
CA PHE A 115 -0.12 -7.88 3.30
C PHE A 115 0.90 -7.45 2.27
N LEU A 116 0.94 -6.16 1.99
CA LEU A 116 1.91 -5.56 1.09
C LEU A 116 2.81 -4.61 1.87
N PHE A 117 4.12 -4.81 1.76
CA PHE A 117 5.13 -4.10 2.54
C PHE A 117 5.86 -3.12 1.63
N TYR A 118 5.83 -1.85 2.02
CA TYR A 118 6.45 -0.76 1.29
C TYR A 118 7.30 0.10 2.22
N ARG A 119 8.43 0.60 1.72
CA ARG A 119 9.09 1.74 2.34
C ARG A 119 8.68 3.00 1.57
N LEU A 120 8.13 3.97 2.28
CA LEU A 120 7.64 5.23 1.73
C LEU A 120 8.49 6.38 2.25
N ILE A 121 9.20 7.06 1.35
CA ILE A 121 10.05 8.20 1.68
C ILE A 121 9.52 9.43 0.97
N ARG A 122 9.18 10.48 1.74
CA ARG A 122 8.70 11.75 1.22
C ARG A 122 9.84 12.76 1.13
N GLN A 123 9.90 13.51 0.03
CA GLN A 123 10.80 14.64 -0.16
C GLN A 123 10.00 15.82 -0.74
N GLY A 124 9.53 16.72 0.11
CA GLY A 124 8.61 17.80 -0.30
C GLY A 124 7.29 17.22 -0.83
N ASN A 125 6.99 17.48 -2.11
CA ASN A 125 5.81 16.92 -2.78
C ASN A 125 6.09 15.61 -3.51
N ASP A 126 7.35 15.17 -3.57
CA ASP A 126 7.70 13.88 -4.13
C ASP A 126 7.51 12.76 -3.10
N ILE A 127 7.04 11.61 -3.56
CA ILE A 127 7.00 10.36 -2.79
C ILE A 127 7.74 9.26 -3.54
N TYR A 128 8.60 8.54 -2.83
CA TYR A 128 9.31 7.37 -3.32
C TYR A 128 8.75 6.12 -2.63
N ILE A 129 8.18 5.22 -3.42
CA ILE A 129 7.60 3.96 -2.98
C ILE A 129 8.54 2.83 -3.35
N PHE A 130 9.19 2.26 -2.36
CA PHE A 130 10.09 1.12 -2.52
C PHE A 130 9.31 -0.16 -2.22
N GLN A 131 9.31 -1.07 -3.19
CA GLN A 131 8.70 -2.38 -3.11
C GLN A 131 9.77 -3.43 -3.37
N SER A 132 9.82 -4.51 -2.58
CA SER A 132 10.79 -5.61 -2.76
C SER A 132 10.18 -6.87 -3.37
N PHE A 133 8.85 -7.00 -3.37
CA PHE A 133 8.12 -8.16 -3.86
C PHE A 133 6.83 -7.70 -4.58
N PRO A 134 6.47 -8.25 -5.76
CA PRO A 134 7.04 -9.43 -6.42
C PRO A 134 8.38 -9.17 -7.12
N ARG A 135 8.76 -7.91 -7.31
CA ARG A 135 10.05 -7.48 -7.86
C ARG A 135 10.49 -6.22 -7.13
N PHE A 136 11.80 -5.97 -7.11
CA PHE A 136 12.36 -4.77 -6.53
C PHE A 136 12.11 -3.58 -7.45
N TYR A 137 11.33 -2.61 -6.99
CA TYR A 137 11.01 -1.38 -7.74
C TYR A 137 10.98 -0.16 -6.83
N ILE A 138 11.31 0.97 -7.44
CA ILE A 138 11.19 2.30 -6.85
C ILE A 138 10.25 3.09 -7.74
N HIS A 139 9.05 3.39 -7.23
CA HIS A 139 8.11 4.26 -7.93
C HIS A 139 8.24 5.67 -7.38
N LYS A 140 8.41 6.64 -8.27
CA LYS A 140 8.34 8.06 -7.94
C LYS A 140 6.94 8.57 -8.26
N GLY A 141 6.33 9.29 -7.33
CA GLY A 141 5.04 9.93 -7.50
C GLY A 141 4.99 11.31 -6.87
N GLN A 142 3.82 11.94 -6.93
CA GLN A 142 3.47 13.15 -6.19
C GLN A 142 2.57 12.80 -5.01
N ILE A 143 2.75 13.49 -3.89
CA ILE A 143 1.92 13.37 -2.69
C ILE A 143 1.42 14.72 -2.21
N GLU A 144 0.14 14.76 -1.82
CA GLU A 144 -0.46 15.86 -1.08
C GLU A 144 -1.07 15.34 0.23
N GLY A 145 -1.00 16.14 1.30
CA GLY A 145 -1.51 15.76 2.63
C GLY A 145 -0.43 15.20 3.55
N LYS A 146 -0.80 14.27 4.45
CA LYS A 146 0.01 13.72 5.55
C LYS A 146 0.00 12.20 5.51
N LEU A 147 1.17 11.57 5.54
CA LEU A 147 1.28 10.10 5.58
C LEU A 147 0.89 9.51 6.94
N ASP A 148 1.18 10.22 8.02
CA ASP A 148 0.97 9.79 9.39
C ASP A 148 0.83 10.96 10.37
N ILE A 149 0.90 10.69 11.68
CA ILE A 149 0.67 11.69 12.73
C ILE A 149 1.83 12.70 12.88
N TRP A 150 3.01 12.36 12.37
CA TRP A 150 4.24 13.14 12.57
C TRP A 150 4.55 14.09 11.41
N GLU A 151 3.78 14.02 10.33
CA GLU A 151 3.73 15.00 9.23
C GLU A 151 2.58 15.98 9.44
#